data_AF-A0A0K1F1S9-F1
#
_entry.id   AF-A0A0K1F1S9-F1
#
_cell.length_a   1.000
_cell.length_b   1.000
_cell.length_c   1.000
_cell.angle_alpha   90.00
_cell.angle_beta   90.00
_cell.angle_gamma   90.00
#
_symmetry.space_group_name_H-M   'P 1'
#
loop_
_entity.id
_entity.type
_entity.pdbx_description
1 polymer ?
#
loop_
_entity_poly.entity_id
_entity_poly.type
_entity_poly.pdbx_seq_one_letter_code
_entity_poly.pdbx_strand_id
1 'polypeptide(L)'
;MSKISHKLKNSLPARLVSYVIGGFAITGVIFFALIFVGYASVSSTQAPSYMVTCFGLPIYEITSSSNGPVGQAVGANMSIIGMACTLGMGLVVELVLAARAKDK
;
A
#
# COMPACT_ATOMS: atom_id res chain seq x y z
N MET A 1 -21.90 20.68 -3.87
CA MET A 1 -20.59 20.36 -3.24
C MET A 1 -20.82 19.97 -1.79
N SER A 2 -20.39 18.78 -1.36
CA SER A 2 -20.52 18.31 0.03
C SER A 2 -19.69 19.17 1.00
N LYS A 3 -20.16 19.39 2.23
CA LYS A 3 -19.45 20.10 3.31
C LYS A 3 -18.02 19.56 3.55
N ILE A 4 -17.82 18.28 3.27
CA ILE A 4 -16.53 17.58 3.38
C ILE A 4 -15.51 18.16 2.38
N SER A 5 -15.94 18.43 1.14
CA SER A 5 -15.10 19.00 0.10
C SER A 5 -14.64 20.43 0.44
N HIS A 6 -15.48 21.20 1.13
CA HIS A 6 -15.12 22.55 1.58
C HIS A 6 -14.12 22.53 2.76
N LYS A 7 -14.25 21.60 3.71
CA LYS A 7 -13.28 21.43 4.82
C LYS A 7 -11.92 20.94 4.31
N LEU A 8 -11.91 19.99 3.38
CA LEU A 8 -10.68 19.50 2.75
C LEU A 8 -9.93 20.63 2.02
N LYS A 9 -10.66 21.57 1.41
CA LYS A 9 -10.05 22.69 0.68
C LYS A 9 -9.33 23.72 1.57
N ASN A 10 -9.75 23.87 2.83
CA ASN A 10 -9.33 25.00 3.69
C ASN A 10 -8.39 24.65 4.86
N SER A 11 -8.19 23.37 5.22
CA SER A 11 -7.21 23.01 6.27
C SER A 11 -6.22 21.95 5.81
N LEU A 12 -4.95 22.36 5.70
CA LEU A 12 -3.79 21.51 5.44
C LEU A 12 -3.77 20.21 6.28
N PRO A 13 -4.10 20.22 7.59
CA PRO A 13 -4.15 18.97 8.38
C PRO A 13 -5.24 17.99 7.92
N ALA A 14 -6.41 18.44 7.45
CA ALA A 14 -7.46 17.53 7.00
C ALA A 14 -7.07 16.82 5.69
N ARG A 15 -6.34 17.52 4.80
CA ARG A 15 -5.79 16.94 3.58
C ARG A 15 -4.72 15.91 3.91
N LEU A 16 -3.80 16.23 4.82
CA LEU A 16 -2.74 15.33 5.26
C LEU A 16 -3.31 14.02 5.84
N VAL A 17 -4.32 14.12 6.70
CA VAL A 17 -5.04 12.95 7.23
C VAL A 17 -5.69 12.13 6.11
N SER A 18 -6.31 12.79 5.12
CA SER A 18 -6.89 12.07 3.98
C SER A 18 -5.85 11.35 3.13
N TYR A 19 -4.64 11.89 2.97
CA TYR A 19 -3.54 11.23 2.26
C TYR A 19 -3.02 10.02 3.00
N VAL A 20 -2.90 10.12 4.33
CA VAL A 20 -2.49 8.99 5.17
C VAL A 20 -3.49 7.84 5.06
N ILE A 21 -4.78 8.13 5.21
CA ILE A 21 -5.84 7.10 5.12
C ILE A 21 -5.90 6.51 3.71
N GLY A 22 -5.86 7.34 2.67
CA GLY A 22 -5.89 6.88 1.28
C GLY A 22 -4.66 6.06 0.88
N GLY A 23 -3.47 6.51 1.28
CA GLY A 23 -2.20 5.80 1.08
C GLY A 23 -2.19 4.44 1.75
N PHE A 24 -2.63 4.38 3.01
CA PHE A 24 -2.71 3.13 3.76
C PHE A 24 -3.71 2.16 3.12
N ALA A 25 -4.91 2.64 2.75
CA ALA A 25 -5.93 1.79 2.13
C ALA A 25 -5.47 1.20 0.79
N ILE A 26 -4.89 2.02 -0.09
CA ILE A 26 -4.41 1.56 -1.40
C ILE A 26 -3.27 0.55 -1.25
N THR A 27 -2.28 0.86 -0.41
CA THR A 27 -1.15 -0.05 -0.19
C THR A 27 -1.62 -1.36 0.45
N GLY A 28 -2.54 -1.30 1.40
CA GLY A 28 -3.13 -2.48 2.03
C GLY A 28 -3.81 -3.41 1.03
N VAL A 29 -4.58 -2.87 0.08
CA VAL A 29 -5.21 -3.65 -0.99
C VAL A 29 -4.17 -4.31 -1.89
N ILE A 30 -3.11 -3.58 -2.27
CA ILE A 30 -2.02 -4.11 -3.11
C ILE A 30 -1.32 -5.28 -2.41
N PHE A 31 -0.93 -5.10 -1.15
CA PHE A 31 -0.27 -6.16 -0.38
C PHE A 31 -1.17 -7.37 -0.19
N PHE A 32 -2.45 -7.15 0.12
CA PHE A 32 -3.43 -8.22 0.25
C PHE A 32 -3.53 -9.05 -1.03
N ALA A 33 -3.64 -8.39 -2.19
CA ALA A 33 -3.71 -9.06 -3.48
C ALA A 33 -2.44 -9.89 -3.77
N LEU A 34 -1.25 -9.31 -3.53
CA LEU A 34 0.02 -10.01 -3.75
C LEU A 34 0.18 -11.24 -2.84
N ILE A 35 -0.17 -11.11 -1.56
CA ILE A 35 -0.11 -12.21 -0.59
C ILE A 35 -1.12 -13.30 -0.97
N PHE A 36 -2.34 -12.94 -1.37
CA PHE A 36 -3.36 -13.87 -1.83
C PHE A 36 -2.86 -14.71 -3.02
N VAL A 37 -2.25 -14.06 -4.03
CA VAL A 37 -1.64 -14.74 -5.17
C VAL A 37 -0.49 -15.64 -4.72
N GLY A 38 0.32 -15.22 -3.74
CA GLY A 38 1.37 -16.05 -3.16
C GLY A 38 0.84 -17.35 -2.54
N TYR A 39 -0.25 -17.26 -1.77
CA TYR A 39 -0.89 -18.45 -1.18
C TYR A 39 -1.46 -19.40 -2.24
N ALA A 40 -2.07 -18.85 -3.28
CA ALA A 40 -2.53 -19.64 -4.42
C ALA A 40 -1.36 -20.31 -5.17
N SER A 41 -0.22 -19.62 -5.27
CA SER A 41 0.98 -20.13 -5.93
C SER A 41 1.60 -21.30 -5.16
N VAL A 42 1.76 -21.20 -3.84
CA VAL A 42 2.25 -22.32 -3.01
C VAL A 42 1.33 -23.53 -3.12
N SER A 43 0.02 -23.30 -3.10
CA SER A 43 -0.98 -24.37 -3.17
C SER A 43 -1.01 -25.06 -4.54
N SER A 44 -0.74 -24.34 -5.63
CA SER A 44 -0.77 -24.88 -7.00
C SER A 44 0.54 -25.51 -7.44
N THR A 45 1.68 -25.00 -6.97
CA THR A 45 3.01 -25.45 -7.42
C THR A 45 3.66 -26.47 -6.48
N GLN A 46 3.10 -26.69 -5.28
CA GLN A 46 3.70 -27.49 -4.21
C GLN A 46 5.13 -27.04 -3.86
N ALA A 47 5.46 -25.77 -4.14
CA ALA A 47 6.76 -25.20 -3.82
C ALA A 47 6.97 -25.15 -2.29
N PRO A 48 8.20 -25.42 -1.81
CA PRO A 48 8.50 -25.42 -0.38
C PRO A 48 8.30 -24.03 0.25
N SER A 49 8.55 -22.97 -0.52
CA SER A 49 8.27 -21.60 -0.13
C SER A 49 8.00 -20.70 -1.34
N TYR A 50 7.34 -19.58 -1.10
CA TYR A 50 7.09 -18.53 -2.08
C TYR A 50 7.36 -17.16 -1.45
N MET A 51 8.27 -16.41 -2.07
CA MET A 51 8.59 -15.06 -1.65
C MET A 51 7.70 -14.05 -2.37
N VAL A 52 6.81 -13.41 -1.63
CA VAL A 52 5.99 -12.32 -2.14
C VAL A 52 6.83 -11.06 -2.13
N THR A 53 7.09 -10.51 -3.32
CA THR A 53 7.82 -9.26 -3.50
C THR A 53 6.92 -8.13 -3.94
N CYS A 54 7.17 -6.91 -3.46
CA CYS A 54 6.57 -5.68 -3.96
C CYS A 54 7.68 -4.70 -4.35
N PHE A 55 7.63 -4.16 -5.56
CA PHE A 55 8.71 -3.33 -6.13
C PHE A 55 10.11 -3.98 -6.07
N GLY A 56 10.19 -5.30 -6.21
CA GLY A 56 11.44 -6.06 -6.13
C GLY A 56 11.97 -6.32 -4.71
N LEU A 57 11.29 -5.81 -3.67
CA LEU A 57 11.64 -6.05 -2.27
C LEU A 57 10.73 -7.14 -1.68
N PRO A 58 11.27 -8.11 -0.92
CA PRO A 58 10.48 -9.13 -0.27
C PRO A 58 9.65 -8.52 0.85
N ILE A 59 8.34 -8.74 0.85
CA ILE A 59 7.41 -8.21 1.85
C ILE A 59 6.81 -9.31 2.73
N TYR A 60 6.70 -10.53 2.19
CA TYR A 60 6.04 -11.64 2.85
C TYR A 60 6.60 -12.95 2.32
N GLU A 61 6.82 -13.92 3.19
CA GLU A 61 7.24 -15.27 2.84
C GLU A 61 6.13 -16.24 3.20
N ILE A 62 5.81 -17.14 2.28
CA ILE A 62 4.80 -18.18 2.48
C ILE A 62 5.50 -19.52 2.37
N THR A 63 5.54 -20.28 3.45
CA THR A 63 6.22 -21.57 3.54
C THR A 63 5.19 -22.68 3.63
N SER A 64 5.34 -23.73 2.82
CA SER A 64 4.48 -24.91 2.91
C SER A 64 4.80 -25.68 4.19
N SER A 65 3.79 -26.03 4.98
CA SER A 65 3.93 -26.88 6.17
C SER A 65 2.92 -28.02 6.13
N SER A 66 3.14 -29.06 6.95
CA SER A 66 2.24 -30.22 7.06
C SER A 66 0.81 -29.84 7.47
N ASN A 67 0.65 -28.70 8.14
CA ASN A 67 -0.64 -28.15 8.57
C ASN A 67 -1.20 -27.07 7.62
N GLY A 68 -0.64 -26.95 6.40
CA GLY A 68 -1.00 -25.94 5.41
C GLY A 68 0.05 -24.82 5.28
N PRO A 69 -0.08 -23.95 4.27
CA PRO A 69 0.84 -22.85 4.04
C PRO A 69 0.79 -21.82 5.18
N VAL A 70 1.95 -21.41 5.69
CA VAL A 70 2.10 -20.42 6.75
C VAL A 70 2.83 -19.20 6.22
N GLY A 71 2.31 -18.02 6.52
CA GLY A 71 2.84 -16.74 6.05
C GLY A 71 3.55 -15.96 7.15
N GLN A 72 4.67 -15.33 6.83
CA GLN A 72 5.39 -14.43 7.73
C GLN A 72 5.85 -13.16 7.01
N ALA A 73 5.79 -12.03 7.71
CA ALA A 73 6.28 -10.76 7.18
C ALA A 73 7.81 -10.75 7.13
N VAL A 74 8.38 -10.23 6.04
CA VAL A 74 9.82 -10.18 5.84
C VAL A 74 10.35 -8.79 6.21
N GLY A 75 10.98 -8.72 7.39
CA GLY A 75 11.62 -7.50 7.89
C GLY A 75 10.68 -6.30 7.96
N ALA A 76 11.21 -5.11 7.68
CA ALA A 76 10.47 -3.84 7.70
C ALA A 76 10.04 -3.36 6.30
N ASN A 77 10.21 -4.18 5.26
CA ASN A 77 9.99 -3.75 3.87
C ASN A 77 8.54 -3.35 3.63
N MET A 78 7.59 -4.11 4.18
CA MET A 78 6.16 -3.86 4.03
C MET A 78 5.74 -2.49 4.62
N SER A 79 6.27 -2.14 5.79
CA SER A 79 6.00 -0.84 6.43
C SER A 79 6.72 0.32 5.74
N ILE A 80 7.96 0.12 5.30
CA ILE A 80 8.73 1.13 4.54
C ILE A 80 8.02 1.47 3.22
N ILE A 81 7.61 0.46 2.45
CA ILE A 81 6.90 0.64 1.18
C ILE A 81 5.56 1.35 1.42
N GLY A 82 4.81 0.95 2.46
CA GLY A 82 3.55 1.61 2.80
C GLY A 82 3.71 3.08 3.16
N MET A 83 4.74 3.43 3.93
CA MET A 83 5.05 4.83 4.24
C MET A 83 5.49 5.60 2.99
N ALA A 84 6.38 5.04 2.18
CA ALA A 84 6.85 5.67 0.95
C ALA A 84 5.70 5.95 -0.03
N CYS A 85 4.78 5.00 -0.21
CA CYS A 85 3.63 5.15 -1.08
C CYS A 85 2.64 6.21 -0.56
N THR A 86 2.45 6.25 0.76
CA THR A 86 1.59 7.24 1.42
C THR A 86 2.14 8.66 1.26
N LEU A 87 3.43 8.85 1.52
CA LEU A 87 4.10 10.15 1.35
C LEU A 87 4.16 10.56 -0.12
N GLY A 88 4.46 9.61 -1.01
CA GLY A 88 4.49 9.84 -2.45
C GLY A 88 3.15 10.32 -3.00
N MET A 89 2.04 9.69 -2.59
CA MET A 89 0.71 10.15 -2.97
C MET A 89 0.38 11.54 -2.44
N GLY A 90 0.71 11.83 -1.17
CA GLY A 90 0.53 13.17 -0.61
C GLY A 90 1.26 14.23 -1.44
N LEU A 91 2.51 13.95 -1.80
CA LEU A 91 3.34 14.86 -2.61
C LEU A 91 2.78 15.03 -4.03
N VAL A 92 2.35 13.96 -4.70
CA VAL A 92 1.74 14.03 -6.03
C VAL A 92 0.46 14.87 -6.00
N VAL A 93 -0.42 14.67 -5.02
CA VAL A 93 -1.67 15.42 -4.93
C VAL A 93 -1.41 16.90 -4.64
N GLU A 94 -0.46 17.23 -3.76
CA GLU A 94 -0.07 18.62 -3.51
C GLU A 94 0.55 19.28 -4.75
N LEU A 95 1.43 18.59 -5.49
CA LEU A 95 2.00 19.09 -6.74
C LEU A 95 0.92 19.36 -7.79
N VAL A 96 -0.03 18.44 -7.96
CA VAL A 96 -1.16 18.62 -8.88
C VAL A 96 -1.99 19.85 -8.46
N LEU A 97 -2.27 20.01 -7.17
CA LEU A 97 -3.04 21.15 -6.66
C LEU A 97 -2.29 22.47 -6.83
N ALA A 98 -0.97 22.49 -6.62
CA ALA A 98 -0.12 23.66 -6.85
C ALA A 98 -0.05 24.04 -8.34
N ALA A 99 0.10 23.06 -9.24
CA ALA A 99 0.09 23.31 -10.69
C ALA A 99 -1.25 23.89 -11.15
N ARG A 100 -2.37 23.32 -10.69
CA ARG A 100 -3.73 23.81 -11.00
C ARG A 100 -4.04 25.20 -10.45
N ALA A 101 -3.35 25.62 -9.37
CA ALA A 101 -3.48 26.97 -8.83
C ALA A 101 -2.69 28.01 -9.63
N LYS A 102 -1.65 27.59 -10.36
CA LYS A 102 -0.82 28.46 -11.19
C LYS A 102 -1.41 28.70 -12.59
N ASP A 103 -2.26 27.80 -13.07
CA ASP A 103 -3.03 27.91 -14.32
C ASP A 103 -4.30 28.80 -14.21
N LYS A 104 -4.55 29.40 -13.04
CA LYS A 104 -5.68 30.31 -12.77
C LYS A 104 -5.19 31.71 -12.45
#